data_AF-A0A833LSZ1-F1
#
_entry.id   AF-A0A833LSZ1-F1
#
_cell.length_a   1.000
_cell.length_b   1.000
_cell.length_c   1.000
_cell.angle_alpha   90.00
_cell.angle_beta   90.00
_cell.angle_gamma   90.00
#
_symmetry.space_group_name_H-M   'P 1'
#
loop_
_entity.id
_entity.type
_entity.pdbx_description
1 polymer ?
#
loop_
_entity_poly.entity_id
_entity_poly.type
_entity_poly.pdbx_seq_one_letter_code
_entity_poly.pdbx_strand_id
1 'polypeptide(L)'
;MPSKRASHAPNPERALTSGQRRMAAEYRRQIQHLERCTTLLHLVDARIYDAGMSIFTHEAGLAGWLSTPERALRNRVPLKVMRTAAGRKAVAQVLLSIAHGTAL
;
A
#
# COMPACT_ATOMS: atom_id res chain seq x y z
N MET A 1 43.57 -25.74 8.93
CA MET A 1 42.09 -25.80 8.96
C MET A 1 41.55 -24.76 9.95
N PRO A 2 41.18 -23.53 9.54
CA PRO A 2 40.51 -22.60 10.44
C PRO A 2 38.99 -22.79 10.37
N SER A 3 38.42 -23.21 11.49
CA SER A 3 36.98 -23.33 11.74
C SER A 3 36.33 -21.94 11.69
N LYS A 4 35.48 -21.70 10.69
CA LYS A 4 34.62 -20.52 10.60
C LYS A 4 33.64 -20.53 11.77
N ARG A 5 33.93 -19.76 12.82
CA ARG A 5 32.90 -19.37 13.80
C ARG A 5 31.89 -18.49 13.06
N ALA A 6 30.72 -19.05 12.79
CA ALA A 6 29.56 -18.27 12.38
C ALA A 6 29.24 -17.29 13.53
N SER A 7 29.53 -16.02 13.32
CA SER A 7 29.09 -14.93 14.19
C SER A 7 27.57 -14.92 14.18
N HIS A 8 26.96 -15.57 15.16
CA HIS A 8 25.53 -15.50 15.42
C HIS A 8 25.26 -14.10 15.98
N ALA A 9 25.10 -13.12 15.09
CA ALA A 9 24.69 -11.78 15.49
C ALA A 9 23.40 -11.93 16.31
N PRO A 10 23.35 -11.42 17.56
CA PRO A 10 22.16 -11.54 18.38
C PRO A 10 21.01 -10.88 17.64
N ASN A 11 19.86 -11.56 17.55
CA ASN A 11 18.66 -11.03 16.93
C ASN A 11 18.38 -9.63 17.55
N PRO A 12 18.44 -8.53 16.75
CA PRO A 12 18.38 -7.17 17.26
C PRO A 12 17.07 -6.88 18.02
N GLU A 13 16.04 -7.71 17.80
CA GLU A 13 14.75 -7.59 18.44
C GLU A 13 14.70 -8.12 19.89
N ARG A 14 15.74 -8.86 20.33
CA ARG A 14 15.82 -9.36 21.72
C ARG A 14 16.07 -8.25 22.74
N ALA A 15 16.66 -7.12 22.32
CA ALA A 15 16.90 -5.96 23.16
C ALA A 15 15.67 -5.03 23.31
N LEU A 16 14.60 -5.28 22.55
CA LEU A 16 13.41 -4.43 22.52
C LEU A 16 12.44 -4.75 23.67
N THR A 17 11.81 -3.72 24.22
CA THR A 17 10.67 -3.86 25.14
C THR A 17 9.48 -4.54 24.45
N SER A 18 8.51 -5.03 25.21
CA SER A 18 7.29 -5.65 24.65
C SER A 18 6.51 -4.68 23.75
N GLY A 19 6.45 -3.38 24.11
CA GLY A 19 5.83 -2.33 23.30
C GLY A 19 6.57 -2.10 21.98
N GLN A 20 7.90 -1.99 22.03
CA GLN A 20 8.73 -1.84 20.83
C GLN A 20 8.62 -3.06 19.89
N ARG A 21 8.54 -4.27 20.43
CA ARG A 21 8.33 -5.49 19.62
C ARG A 21 6.99 -5.49 18.88
N ARG A 22 5.90 -5.06 19.55
CA ARG A 22 4.58 -4.93 18.92
C ARG A 22 4.60 -3.93 17.77
N MET A 23 5.18 -2.76 18.02
CA MET A 23 5.34 -1.71 17.02
C MET A 23 6.19 -2.17 15.83
N ALA A 24 7.32 -2.84 16.08
CA ALA A 24 8.17 -3.40 15.03
C ALA A 24 7.46 -4.48 14.20
N ALA A 25 6.57 -5.27 14.81
CA ALA A 25 5.75 -6.24 14.09
C ALA A 25 4.69 -5.56 13.21
N GLU A 26 4.08 -4.49 13.69
CA GLU A 26 3.13 -3.68 12.93
C GLU A 26 3.79 -3.02 11.72
N TYR A 27 4.94 -2.36 11.92
CA TYR A 27 5.69 -1.78 10.80
C TYR A 27 6.11 -2.83 9.78
N ARG A 28 6.57 -4.01 10.21
CA ARG A 28 6.87 -5.11 9.29
C ARG A 28 5.66 -5.54 8.47
N ARG A 29 4.48 -5.64 9.09
CA ARG A 29 3.23 -5.96 8.37
C ARG A 29 2.90 -4.88 7.36
N GLN A 30 3.08 -3.61 7.72
CA GLN A 30 2.82 -2.47 6.84
C GLN A 30 3.80 -2.47 5.64
N ILE A 31 5.09 -2.68 5.89
CA ILE A 31 6.11 -2.79 4.85
C ILE A 31 5.77 -3.92 3.88
N GLN A 32 5.49 -5.13 4.38
CA GLN A 32 5.11 -6.28 3.54
C GLN A 32 3.84 -6.02 2.74
N HIS A 33 2.88 -5.27 3.30
CA HIS A 33 1.65 -4.89 2.60
C HIS A 33 1.95 -3.92 1.45
N LEU A 34 2.77 -2.89 1.71
CA LEU A 34 3.19 -1.92 0.70
C LEU A 34 4.00 -2.58 -0.42
N GLU A 35 4.95 -3.46 -0.10
CA GLU A 35 5.73 -4.23 -1.07
C GLU A 35 4.80 -5.04 -2.01
N ARG A 36 3.79 -5.72 -1.46
CA ARG A 36 2.82 -6.44 -2.29
C ARG A 36 2.01 -5.49 -3.16
N CYS A 37 1.63 -4.32 -2.66
CA CYS A 37 0.89 -3.33 -3.43
C CYS A 37 1.75 -2.75 -4.56
N THR A 38 3.06 -2.53 -4.36
CA THR A 38 3.96 -2.05 -5.42
C THR A 38 3.99 -2.98 -6.64
N THR A 39 3.87 -4.29 -6.45
CA THR A 39 3.78 -5.25 -7.59
C THR A 39 2.56 -5.04 -8.47
N LEU A 40 1.53 -4.34 -7.99
CA LEU A 40 0.28 -4.10 -8.69
C LEU A 40 0.22 -2.70 -9.32
N LEU A 41 1.24 -1.85 -9.16
CA LEU A 41 1.25 -0.49 -9.72
C LEU A 41 1.16 -0.48 -11.25
N HIS A 42 1.61 -1.54 -11.93
CA HIS A 42 1.45 -1.71 -13.38
C HIS A 42 -0.02 -1.74 -13.84
N LEU A 43 -0.98 -1.94 -12.92
CA LEU A 43 -2.42 -1.89 -13.23
C LEU A 43 -2.96 -0.46 -13.31
N VAL A 44 -2.18 0.54 -12.88
CA VAL A 44 -2.53 1.95 -12.95
C VAL A 44 -2.29 2.43 -14.38
N ASP A 45 -3.39 2.60 -15.12
CA ASP A 45 -3.35 3.21 -16.44
C ASP A 45 -3.29 4.75 -16.35
N ALA A 46 -3.00 5.40 -17.48
CA ALA A 46 -2.87 6.86 -17.57
C ALA A 46 -4.12 7.58 -17.05
N ARG A 47 -5.32 7.03 -17.32
CA ARG A 47 -6.57 7.65 -16.88
C ARG A 47 -6.70 7.67 -15.35
N ILE A 48 -6.36 6.56 -14.68
CA ILE A 48 -6.37 6.50 -13.22
C ILE A 48 -5.30 7.42 -12.64
N TYR A 49 -4.11 7.42 -13.26
CA TYR A 49 -3.00 8.27 -12.84
C TYR A 49 -3.38 9.75 -12.92
N ASP A 50 -3.88 10.22 -14.06
CA ASP A 50 -4.28 11.62 -14.27
C ASP A 50 -5.40 12.05 -13.31
N ALA A 51 -6.43 11.20 -13.16
CA ALA A 51 -7.51 11.45 -12.21
C ALA A 51 -6.98 11.52 -10.78
N GLY A 52 -6.07 10.62 -10.40
CA GLY A 52 -5.41 10.63 -9.10
C GLY A 52 -4.59 11.89 -8.87
N MET A 53 -3.75 12.28 -9.83
CA MET A 53 -2.89 13.46 -9.72
C MET A 53 -3.66 14.78 -9.71
N SER A 54 -4.91 14.80 -10.19
CA SER A 54 -5.81 15.95 -10.01
C SER A 54 -6.29 16.15 -8.56
N ILE A 55 -6.20 15.10 -7.73
CA ILE A 55 -6.70 15.06 -6.34
C ILE A 55 -5.52 15.10 -5.36
N PHE A 56 -4.46 14.33 -5.64
CA PHE A 56 -3.31 14.18 -4.76
C PHE A 56 -2.15 15.05 -5.23
N THR A 57 -1.59 15.84 -4.32
CA THR A 57 -0.46 16.74 -4.60
C THR A 57 0.79 16.01 -5.09
N HIS A 58 0.99 14.76 -4.67
CA HIS A 58 2.19 13.98 -4.95
C HIS A 58 1.84 12.52 -5.25
N GLU A 59 2.67 11.88 -6.08
CA GLU A 59 2.52 10.47 -6.44
C GLU A 59 2.49 9.54 -5.22
N ALA A 60 3.27 9.87 -4.17
CA ALA A 60 3.27 9.12 -2.92
C ALA A 60 1.89 9.11 -2.24
N GLY A 61 1.15 10.23 -2.32
CA GLY A 61 -0.21 10.33 -1.82
C GLY A 61 -1.17 9.42 -2.59
N LEU A 62 -1.08 9.45 -3.92
CA LEU A 62 -1.87 8.58 -4.80
C LEU A 62 -1.53 7.09 -4.55
N ALA A 63 -0.25 6.73 -4.52
CA ALA A 63 0.20 5.37 -4.25
C ALA A 63 -0.23 4.88 -2.86
N GLY A 64 -0.20 5.76 -1.86
CA GLY A 64 -0.70 5.50 -0.52
C GLY A 64 -2.18 5.18 -0.51
N TRP A 65 -3.00 6.02 -1.16
CA TRP A 65 -4.44 5.79 -1.30
C TRP A 65 -4.74 4.49 -2.04
N LEU A 66 -4.08 4.26 -3.18
CA LEU A 66 -4.23 3.06 -4.00
C LEU A 66 -3.89 1.75 -3.24
N SER A 67 -3.02 1.85 -2.24
CA SER A 67 -2.59 0.74 -1.39
C SER A 67 -3.43 0.59 -0.11
N THR A 68 -4.35 1.51 0.17
CA THR A 68 -5.14 1.53 1.40
C THR A 68 -6.57 1.05 1.14
N PRO A 69 -7.19 0.27 2.05
CA PRO A 69 -8.60 -0.09 1.92
C PRO A 69 -9.50 1.15 1.82
N GLU A 70 -10.36 1.18 0.80
CA GLU A 70 -11.28 2.30 0.55
C GLU A 70 -12.73 1.89 0.84
N ARG A 71 -13.45 2.73 1.60
CA ARG A 71 -14.83 2.46 2.04
C ARG A 71 -15.77 2.36 0.84
N ALA A 72 -15.64 3.26 -0.14
CA ALA A 72 -16.45 3.23 -1.35
C ALA A 72 -16.27 1.94 -2.18
N LEU A 73 -15.15 1.22 -1.98
CA LEU A 73 -14.86 -0.06 -2.61
C LEU A 73 -15.17 -1.26 -1.71
N ARG A 74 -16.01 -1.06 -0.67
CA ARG A 74 -16.37 -2.04 0.36
C ARG A 74 -15.15 -2.50 1.16
N ASN A 75 -14.33 -1.54 1.59
CA ASN A 75 -13.08 -1.77 2.34
C ASN A 75 -12.08 -2.67 1.59
N ARG A 76 -12.08 -2.61 0.25
CA ARG A 76 -11.10 -3.31 -0.58
C ARG A 76 -10.00 -2.33 -1.01
N VAL A 77 -8.80 -2.86 -1.17
CA VAL A 77 -7.65 -2.10 -1.66
C VAL A 77 -7.82 -1.80 -3.16
N PRO A 78 -7.79 -0.53 -3.60
CA PRO A 78 -7.97 -0.15 -5.00
C PRO A 78 -7.12 -0.96 -5.98
N LEU A 79 -5.81 -1.12 -5.70
CA LEU A 79 -4.90 -1.91 -6.56
C LEU A 79 -5.35 -3.37 -6.73
N LYS A 80 -5.94 -3.98 -5.70
CA LYS A 80 -6.47 -5.34 -5.80
C LYS A 80 -7.75 -5.39 -6.62
N VAL A 81 -8.59 -4.36 -6.53
CA VAL A 81 -9.84 -4.23 -7.28
C VAL A 81 -9.56 -4.03 -8.78
N MET A 82 -8.54 -3.23 -9.12
CA MET A 82 -8.11 -2.90 -10.49
C MET A 82 -7.60 -4.08 -11.33
N ARG A 83 -7.49 -5.28 -10.76
CA ARG A 83 -7.18 -6.52 -11.49
C ARG A 83 -8.21 -6.86 -12.58
N THR A 84 -9.42 -6.32 -12.46
CA THR A 84 -10.49 -6.50 -13.46
C THR A 84 -10.84 -5.18 -14.14
N ALA A 85 -11.33 -5.22 -15.38
CA ALA A 85 -11.79 -4.02 -16.08
C ALA A 85 -12.93 -3.31 -15.34
N ALA A 86 -13.90 -4.07 -14.81
CA ALA A 86 -14.97 -3.54 -13.96
C ALA A 86 -14.41 -2.86 -12.70
N GLY A 87 -13.40 -3.45 -12.09
CA GLY A 87 -12.72 -2.87 -10.94
C GLY A 87 -11.97 -1.58 -11.26
N ARG A 88 -11.29 -1.49 -12.41
CA ARG A 88 -10.68 -0.23 -12.88
C ARG A 88 -11.72 0.86 -13.07
N LYS A 89 -12.87 0.54 -13.68
CA LYS A 89 -13.98 1.48 -13.81
C LYS A 89 -14.50 1.95 -12.46
N ALA A 90 -14.62 1.06 -11.48
CA ALA A 90 -15.05 1.40 -10.13
C ALA A 90 -14.06 2.35 -9.43
N VAL A 91 -12.75 2.08 -9.52
CA VAL A 91 -11.73 2.97 -8.94
C VAL A 91 -11.73 4.34 -9.61
N ALA A 92 -11.83 4.40 -10.94
CA ALA A 92 -11.93 5.66 -11.67
C ALA A 92 -13.16 6.48 -11.25
N GLN A 93 -14.31 5.81 -11.03
CA GLN A 93 -15.52 6.49 -10.55
C GLN A 93 -15.36 7.04 -9.14
N VAL A 94 -14.66 6.32 -8.26
CA VAL A 94 -14.36 6.80 -6.91
C VAL A 94 -13.49 8.05 -6.96
N LEU A 95 -12.39 8.03 -7.74
CA LEU A 95 -11.52 9.19 -7.92
C LEU A 95 -12.30 10.39 -8.47
N LEU A 96 -13.11 10.18 -9.52
CA LEU A 96 -13.96 11.23 -10.08
C LEU A 96 -14.92 11.84 -9.03
N SER A 97 -15.51 10.99 -8.19
CA SER A 97 -16.44 11.43 -7.15
C SER A 97 -15.74 12.24 -6.06
N ILE A 98 -14.51 11.85 -5.70
CA ILE A 98 -13.66 12.62 -4.77
C ILE A 98 -13.33 13.99 -5.39
N ALA A 99 -12.92 14.03 -6.66
CA ALA A 99 -12.56 15.27 -7.36
C ALA A 99 -13.73 16.28 -7.43
N HIS A 100 -14.97 15.80 -7.55
CA HIS A 100 -16.17 16.63 -7.61
C HIS A 100 -16.86 16.84 -6.24
N GLY A 101 -16.34 16.27 -5.16
CA GLY A 101 -16.96 16.36 -3.83
C GLY A 101 -18.32 15.68 -3.73
N THR A 102 -18.62 14.70 -4.59
CA THR A 102 -19.91 13.98 -4.58
C THR A 102 -19.83 12.75 -3.66
N ALA A 103 -20.86 12.54 -2.85
CA ALA A 103 -20.95 11.35 -1.99
C ALA A 103 -21.06 10.06 -2.82
N LEU A 104 -20.30 9.04 -2.40
CA LEU A 104 -20.23 7.68 -2.99
C LEU A 104 -21.16 6.69 -2.27
#